data_AF-A0A0K2TMS8-F1
#
_entry.id   AF-A0A0K2TMS8-F1
#
_cell.length_a   1.000
_cell.length_b   1.000
_cell.length_c   1.000
_cell.angle_alpha   90.00
_cell.angle_beta   90.00
_cell.angle_gamma   90.00
#
_symmetry.space_group_name_H-M   'P 1'
#
loop_
_entity.id
_entity.type
_entity.pdbx_description
1 polymer ?
#
loop_
_entity_poly.entity_id
_entity_poly.type
_entity_poly.pdbx_seq_one_letter_code
_entity_poly.pdbx_strand_id
1 'polypeptide(L)'
;MVVAMEYDDRHRIFLQGIMNLGIVSGSTARKLLQKACNISGHTVPTDTGEINKTLRALTDGINREIRPLNLSIVKAIDENKIKKETYFVLINQLDRSQEFTELTKRFSNLSILHIYLYVTIHYSSFYQVHGRICST
;
A
#
# COMPACT_ATOMS: atom_id res chain seq x y z
N MET A 1 24.55 -1.38 -2.41
CA MET A 1 24.03 -2.32 -1.40
C MET A 1 22.81 -1.68 -0.76
N VAL A 2 21.64 -2.32 -0.85
CA VAL A 2 20.43 -1.83 -0.14
C VAL A 2 20.60 -2.25 1.32
N VAL A 3 20.71 -1.30 2.22
CA VAL A 3 20.72 -1.57 3.67
C VAL A 3 19.38 -2.20 4.00
N ALA A 4 19.38 -3.48 4.37
CA ALA A 4 18.16 -4.17 4.77
C ALA A 4 17.72 -3.60 6.13
N MET A 5 16.56 -2.97 6.16
CA MET A 5 15.93 -2.53 7.40
C MET A 5 15.12 -3.69 7.98
N GLU A 6 15.29 -3.97 9.27
CA GLU A 6 14.46 -4.96 9.97
C GLU A 6 12.99 -4.50 10.02
N TYR A 7 12.07 -5.46 9.88
CA TYR A 7 10.65 -5.17 9.90
C TYR A 7 10.19 -4.78 11.32
N ASP A 8 9.50 -3.64 11.41
CA ASP A 8 9.09 -3.04 12.69
C ASP A 8 7.77 -2.24 12.55
N ASP A 9 7.41 -1.47 13.57
CA ASP A 9 6.18 -0.68 13.59
C ASP A 9 6.11 0.38 12.50
N ARG A 10 7.25 0.88 12.00
CA ARG A 10 7.24 1.83 10.87
C ARG A 10 6.65 1.18 9.63
N HIS A 11 6.99 -0.08 9.39
CA HIS A 11 6.47 -0.86 8.27
C HIS A 11 4.96 -1.09 8.42
N ARG A 12 4.50 -1.43 9.63
CA ARG A 12 3.08 -1.67 9.93
C ARG A 12 2.25 -0.42 9.72
N ILE A 13 2.67 0.72 10.29
CA ILE A 13 1.98 2.01 10.16
C ILE A 13 1.94 2.46 8.70
N PHE A 14 3.03 2.30 7.97
CA PHE A 14 3.09 2.69 6.57
C PHE A 14 2.20 1.80 5.69
N LEU A 15 2.22 0.48 5.90
CA LEU A 15 1.34 -0.46 5.18
C LEU A 15 -0.13 -0.14 5.45
N GLN A 16 -0.51 0.11 6.70
CA GLN A 16 -1.87 0.55 7.04
C GLN A 16 -2.24 1.87 6.35
N GLY A 17 -1.31 2.81 6.27
CA GLY A 17 -1.49 4.06 5.54
C GLY A 17 -1.75 3.85 4.05
N ILE A 18 -1.01 2.95 3.41
CA ILE A 18 -1.25 2.58 2.00
C ILE A 18 -2.59 1.88 1.84
N MET A 19 -2.90 0.90 2.69
CA MET A 19 -4.18 0.19 2.64
C MET A 19 -5.37 1.14 2.76
N ASN A 20 -5.28 2.15 3.62
CA ASN A 20 -6.34 3.13 3.82
C ASN A 20 -6.52 4.13 2.67
N LEU A 21 -5.46 4.42 1.91
CA LEU A 21 -5.48 5.42 0.84
C LEU A 21 -5.57 4.80 -0.57
N GLY A 22 -5.29 3.51 -0.70
CA GLY A 22 -5.24 2.76 -1.96
C GLY A 22 -4.05 3.13 -2.85
N ILE A 23 -4.04 4.36 -3.39
CA ILE A 23 -2.99 4.91 -4.25
C ILE A 23 -2.34 6.10 -3.54
N VAL A 24 -1.04 6.01 -3.29
CA VAL A 24 -0.31 7.00 -2.50
C VAL A 24 0.71 7.73 -3.37
N SER A 25 0.55 9.04 -3.56
CA SER A 25 1.55 9.86 -4.26
C SER A 25 2.87 9.91 -3.50
N GLY A 26 3.98 10.23 -4.19
CA GLY A 26 5.29 10.35 -3.55
C GLY A 26 5.33 11.38 -2.42
N SER A 27 4.62 12.50 -2.55
CA SER A 27 4.50 13.49 -1.47
C SER A 27 3.75 12.95 -0.25
N THR A 28 2.69 12.17 -0.48
CA THR A 28 1.90 11.52 0.59
C THR A 28 2.70 10.40 1.25
N ALA A 29 3.45 9.61 0.49
CA ALA A 29 4.33 8.57 1.02
C ALA A 29 5.39 9.16 1.96
N ARG A 30 5.95 10.34 1.65
CA ARG A 30 6.87 11.04 2.55
C ARG A 30 6.21 11.44 3.87
N LYS A 31 4.98 11.95 3.82
CA LYS A 31 4.21 12.29 5.03
C LYS A 31 3.89 11.05 5.86
N LEU A 32 3.54 9.94 5.22
CA LEU A 32 3.32 8.66 5.90
C LEU A 32 4.59 8.14 6.58
N LEU A 33 5.75 8.21 5.90
CA LEU A 33 7.03 7.84 6.49
C LEU A 33 7.34 8.71 7.72
N GLN A 34 7.18 10.03 7.60
CA GLN A 34 7.39 10.94 8.72
C GLN A 34 6.50 10.60 9.92
N LYS A 35 5.21 10.32 9.65
CA LYS A 35 4.27 9.90 10.70
C LYS A 35 4.65 8.57 11.32
N ALA A 36 5.06 7.59 10.50
CA ALA A 36 5.52 6.29 10.97
C ALA A 36 6.74 6.41 11.87
N CYS A 37 7.77 7.17 11.47
CA CYS A 37 8.96 7.44 12.29
C CYS A 37 8.60 8.14 13.61
N ASN A 38 7.76 9.18 13.57
CA ASN A 38 7.37 9.92 14.77
C ASN A 38 6.66 9.03 15.80
N ILE A 39 5.70 8.21 15.37
CA ILE A 39 4.92 7.34 16.26
C ILE A 39 5.80 6.26 16.89
N SER A 40 6.74 5.73 16.12
CA SER A 40 7.65 4.66 16.56
C SER A 40 8.92 5.19 17.26
N GLY A 41 9.05 6.51 17.46
CA GLY A 41 10.20 7.11 18.14
C GLY A 41 11.51 7.10 17.36
N HIS A 42 11.47 6.90 16.03
CA HIS A 42 12.65 6.93 15.18
C HIS A 42 12.90 8.34 14.61
N THR A 43 14.17 8.63 14.31
CA THR A 43 14.57 9.86 13.61
C THR A 43 13.94 9.95 12.23
N VAL A 44 13.30 11.08 11.94
CA VAL A 44 12.75 11.39 10.63
C VAL A 44 13.88 11.83 9.71
N PRO A 45 14.07 11.18 8.53
CA PRO A 45 15.04 11.66 7.55
C PRO A 45 14.60 13.01 6.98
N THR A 46 15.53 13.96 6.91
CA THR A 46 15.28 15.33 6.43
C THR A 46 15.78 15.54 4.99
N ASP A 47 16.84 14.83 4.61
CA ASP A 47 17.37 14.87 3.25
C ASP A 47 16.49 14.07 2.27
N THR A 48 16.30 14.63 1.07
CA THR A 48 15.45 14.00 0.05
C THR A 48 16.03 12.66 -0.43
N GLY A 49 17.36 12.54 -0.50
CA GLY A 49 18.04 11.29 -0.84
C GLY A 49 17.81 10.22 0.22
N GLU A 50 18.02 10.57 1.49
CA GLU A 50 17.78 9.68 2.63
C GLU A 50 16.31 9.27 2.78
N ILE A 51 15.37 10.20 2.56
CA ILE A 51 13.94 9.90 2.51
C ILE A 51 13.64 8.83 1.45
N ASN A 52 14.16 9.00 0.23
CA ASN A 52 13.91 8.05 -0.86
C ASN A 52 14.55 6.67 -0.58
N LYS A 53 15.76 6.64 0.02
CA LYS A 53 16.41 5.40 0.46
C LYS A 53 15.59 4.69 1.54
N THR A 54 15.12 5.44 2.54
CA THR A 54 14.31 4.92 3.64
C THR A 54 12.98 4.39 3.13
N LEU A 55 12.29 5.12 2.25
CA LEU A 55 11.06 4.66 1.61
C LEU A 55 11.28 3.34 0.85
N ARG A 56 12.36 3.22 0.08
CA ARG A 56 12.70 1.99 -0.63
C ARG A 56 12.94 0.84 0.35
N ALA A 57 13.79 1.03 1.36
CA ALA A 57 14.09 0.01 2.35
C ALA A 57 12.83 -0.44 3.10
N LEU A 58 11.95 0.50 3.44
CA LEU A 58 10.68 0.25 4.09
C LEU A 58 9.71 -0.54 3.21
N THR A 59 9.57 -0.17 1.93
CA THR A 59 8.73 -0.93 0.99
C THR A 59 9.30 -2.31 0.71
N ASP A 60 10.62 -2.45 0.61
CA ASP A 60 11.27 -3.75 0.40
C ASP A 60 11.09 -4.68 1.61
N GLY A 61 11.16 -4.12 2.83
CA GLY A 61 10.84 -4.83 4.06
C GLY A 61 9.39 -5.29 4.09
N ILE A 62 8.44 -4.42 3.79
CA ILE A 62 7.02 -4.78 3.70
C ILE A 62 6.79 -5.88 2.66
N ASN A 63 7.31 -5.70 1.45
CA ASN A 63 7.14 -6.64 0.34
C ASN A 63 7.74 -8.01 0.63
N ARG A 64 8.73 -8.11 1.52
CA ARG A 64 9.25 -9.40 1.96
C ARG A 64 8.24 -10.13 2.84
N GLU A 65 7.65 -9.43 3.81
CA GLU A 65 6.70 -9.99 4.76
C GLU A 65 5.35 -10.33 4.13
N ILE A 66 4.86 -9.51 3.19
CA ILE A 66 3.55 -9.73 2.55
C ILE A 66 3.61 -10.59 1.28
N ARG A 67 4.81 -10.97 0.83
CA ARG A 67 4.99 -11.84 -0.36
C ARG A 67 4.19 -13.15 -0.29
N PRO A 68 4.14 -13.87 0.84
CA PRO A 68 3.36 -15.11 0.93
C PRO A 68 1.85 -14.92 0.70
N LEU A 69 1.35 -13.69 0.84
CA LEU A 69 -0.04 -13.32 0.59
C LEU A 69 -0.29 -12.97 -0.89
N ASN A 70 0.72 -13.08 -1.75
CA ASN A 70 0.70 -12.61 -3.12
C ASN A 70 0.37 -11.10 -3.22
N LEU A 71 0.81 -10.32 -2.24
CA LEU A 71 0.66 -8.86 -2.25
C LEU A 71 2.02 -8.20 -2.49
N SER A 72 2.01 -7.02 -3.09
CA SER A 72 3.21 -6.21 -3.25
C SER A 72 2.89 -4.73 -3.34
N ILE A 73 3.71 -3.88 -2.72
CA ILE A 73 3.73 -2.44 -2.95
C ILE A 73 4.63 -2.17 -4.16
N VAL A 74 4.03 -1.64 -5.21
CA VAL A 74 4.74 -1.26 -6.44
C VAL A 74 4.83 0.24 -6.60
N LYS A 75 5.92 0.68 -7.23
CA LYS A 75 6.12 2.06 -7.63
C LYS A 75 5.58 2.25 -9.05
N ALA A 76 4.52 3.04 -9.20
CA ALA A 76 3.95 3.40 -10.49
C ALA A 76 4.33 4.84 -10.88
N ILE A 77 4.31 5.13 -12.18
CA ILE A 77 4.55 6.47 -12.73
C ILE A 77 3.31 6.82 -13.56
N ASP A 78 2.77 8.02 -13.36
CA ASP A 78 1.68 8.53 -14.19
C ASP A 78 2.20 8.91 -15.58
N GLU A 79 1.64 8.28 -16.61
CA GLU A 79 2.02 8.44 -18.01
C GLU A 79 1.45 9.71 -18.63
N ASN A 80 0.37 10.28 -18.06
CA ASN A 80 -0.37 11.39 -18.66
C ASN A 80 0.14 12.77 -18.24
N LYS A 81 1.00 12.86 -17.22
CA LYS A 81 1.50 14.14 -16.71
C LYS A 81 2.88 14.47 -17.29
N ILE A 82 3.02 15.73 -17.72
CA ILE A 82 4.33 16.34 -18.08
C ILE A 82 5.35 16.17 -16.94
N LYS A 83 4.87 16.20 -15.69
CA LYS A 83 5.67 15.85 -14.50
C LYS A 83 5.37 14.40 -14.11
N LYS A 84 6.35 13.51 -14.33
CA LYS A 84 6.33 12.09 -13.92
C LYS A 84 6.20 11.97 -12.39
N GLU A 85 4.97 12.00 -11.89
CA GLU A 85 4.70 11.82 -10.47
C GLU A 85 4.78 10.33 -10.14
N THR A 86 5.47 10.03 -9.03
CA THR A 86 5.60 8.66 -8.51
C THR A 86 4.41 8.35 -7.61
N TYR A 87 3.87 7.14 -7.75
CA TYR A 87 2.84 6.58 -6.89
C TYR A 87 3.31 5.26 -6.27
N PHE A 88 2.78 4.94 -5.10
CA PHE A 88 2.93 3.67 -4.40
C PHE A 88 1.56 3.02 -4.30
N VAL A 89 1.46 1.78 -4.76
CA VAL A 89 0.18 1.06 -4.87
C VAL A 89 0.35 -0.35 -4.31
N LEU A 90 -0.56 -0.77 -3.44
CA LEU A 90 -0.65 -2.16 -3.00
C LEU A 90 -1.43 -2.95 -4.04
N ILE A 91 -0.77 -3.94 -4.66
CA ILE A 91 -1.36 -4.79 -5.70
C ILE A 91 -1.44 -6.24 -5.24
N ASN A 92 -2.46 -6.94 -5.73
CA ASN A 92 -2.52 -8.40 -5.68
C ASN A 92 -1.84 -8.97 -6.93
N GLN A 93 -0.88 -9.87 -6.72
CA GLN A 93 -0.10 -10.52 -7.77
C GLN A 93 -0.74 -11.82 -8.26
N LEU A 94 -1.82 -12.30 -7.60
CA LEU A 94 -2.62 -13.39 -8.15
C LEU A 94 -3.34 -12.92 -9.41
N ASP A 95 -3.14 -13.65 -10.50
CA ASP A 95 -3.87 -13.44 -11.73
C ASP A 95 -5.32 -13.89 -11.54
N ARG A 96 -6.20 -12.92 -11.27
CA ARG A 96 -7.66 -13.09 -11.27
C ARG A 96 -8.30 -12.51 -12.53
N SER A 97 -7.54 -12.35 -13.61
CA SER A 97 -8.03 -11.72 -14.85
C SER A 97 -9.32 -12.34 -15.37
N GLN A 98 -9.53 -13.65 -15.19
CA GLN A 98 -10.77 -14.32 -15.57
C GLN A 98 -11.98 -13.87 -14.73
N GLU A 99 -11.88 -13.84 -13.39
CA GLU A 99 -12.95 -13.34 -12.50
C GLU A 99 -13.22 -11.84 -12.72
N PHE A 100 -12.16 -11.03 -12.90
CA PHE A 100 -12.30 -9.61 -13.18
C PHE A 100 -12.93 -9.34 -14.54
N THR A 101 -12.68 -10.17 -15.54
CA THR A 101 -13.32 -10.07 -16.87
C THR A 101 -14.82 -10.34 -16.76
N GLU A 102 -15.24 -11.31 -15.95
CA GLU A 102 -16.66 -11.59 -15.72
C GLU A 102 -17.36 -10.48 -14.92
N LEU A 103 -16.72 -9.94 -13.89
CA LEU A 103 -17.24 -8.80 -13.13
C LEU A 103 -17.33 -7.55 -14.03
N THR A 104 -16.29 -7.25 -14.80
CA THR A 104 -16.27 -6.10 -15.73
C THR A 104 -17.36 -6.21 -16.81
N LYS A 105 -17.61 -7.43 -17.32
CA LYS A 105 -18.73 -7.68 -18.25
C LYS A 105 -20.09 -7.40 -17.60
N ARG A 106 -20.28 -7.78 -16.33
CA ARG A 106 -21.54 -7.59 -15.58
C ARG A 106 -21.80 -6.13 -15.17
N PHE A 107 -20.77 -5.33 -14.95
CA PHE A 107 -20.88 -3.93 -14.50
C PHE A 107 -20.58 -2.90 -15.61
N SER A 108 -20.78 -3.28 -16.87
CA SER A 108 -20.45 -2.48 -18.05
C SER A 108 -21.32 -1.22 -18.25
N ASN A 109 -22.32 -0.99 -17.40
CA ASN A 109 -23.08 0.27 -17.35
C ASN A 109 -22.97 0.90 -15.96
N LEU A 110 -22.68 2.20 -15.95
CA LEU A 110 -22.50 3.12 -14.82
C LEU A 110 -21.14 3.04 -14.13
N SER A 111 -20.31 4.07 -14.36
CA SER A 111 -19.67 5.03 -13.42
C SER A 111 -19.17 4.58 -12.03
N ILE A 112 -19.26 3.31 -11.70
CA ILE A 112 -19.12 2.70 -10.37
C ILE A 112 -17.78 1.92 -10.29
N LEU A 113 -17.11 1.71 -11.42
CA LEU A 113 -15.81 1.02 -11.49
C LEU A 113 -14.72 1.69 -10.63
N HIS A 114 -14.75 3.02 -10.50
CA HIS A 114 -13.77 3.75 -9.67
C HIS A 114 -13.99 3.56 -8.15
N ILE A 115 -15.20 3.21 -7.73
CA ILE A 115 -15.55 3.05 -6.30
C ILE A 115 -15.52 1.56 -5.90
N TYR A 116 -15.89 0.63 -6.78
CA TYR A 116 -15.94 -0.80 -6.41
C TYR A 116 -14.57 -1.51 -6.39
N LEU A 117 -13.57 -1.04 -7.15
CA LEU A 117 -12.18 -1.47 -6.93
C LEU A 117 -11.68 -1.02 -5.54
N TYR A 118 -12.23 0.09 -5.03
CA TYR A 118 -11.93 0.67 -3.72
C TYR A 118 -12.54 -0.13 -2.56
N VAL A 119 -13.74 -0.71 -2.75
CA VAL A 119 -14.50 -1.38 -1.66
C VAL A 119 -14.10 -2.86 -1.45
N THR A 120 -13.75 -3.61 -2.50
CA THR A 120 -13.41 -5.04 -2.35
C THR A 120 -12.08 -5.29 -1.63
N ILE A 121 -11.12 -4.35 -1.74
CA ILE A 121 -9.86 -4.43 -0.97
C ILE A 121 -10.09 -4.13 0.51
N HIS A 122 -11.09 -3.27 0.84
CA HIS A 122 -11.41 -2.94 2.23
C HIS A 122 -12.34 -3.95 2.93
N TYR A 123 -13.25 -4.63 2.21
CA TYR A 123 -14.23 -5.54 2.83
C TYR A 123 -13.65 -6.85 3.37
N SER A 124 -12.54 -7.34 2.83
CA SER A 124 -11.94 -8.60 3.31
C SER A 124 -11.09 -8.43 4.58
N SER A 125 -10.75 -7.19 4.97
CA SER A 125 -10.07 -6.90 6.25
C SER A 125 -11.02 -6.68 7.43
N PHE A 126 -12.33 -6.50 7.22
CA PHE A 126 -13.24 -6.14 8.32
C PHE A 126 -13.94 -7.34 8.98
N TYR A 127 -14.12 -8.47 8.28
CA TYR A 127 -14.88 -9.61 8.82
C TYR A 127 -14.06 -10.65 9.61
N GLN A 128 -12.71 -10.57 9.64
CA GLN A 128 -11.92 -11.55 10.40
C GLN A 128 -11.38 -11.03 11.75
N VAL A 129 -11.41 -9.71 12.01
CA VAL A 129 -10.85 -9.14 13.26
C VAL A 129 -11.92 -8.77 14.29
N HIS A 130 -13.20 -8.62 13.91
CA HIS A 130 -14.29 -8.39 14.87
C HIS A 130 -15.06 -9.63 15.31
N GLY A 131 -14.62 -10.84 14.94
CA GLY A 131 -15.22 -12.11 15.37
C GLY A 131 -14.61 -12.77 16.61
N ARG A 132 -13.58 -12.19 17.25
CA ARG A 132 -12.94 -12.76 18.46
C ARG A 132 -12.46 -11.70 19.44
N ILE A 133 -13.39 -10.97 20.04
CA ILE A 133 -13.21 -10.47 21.41
C ILE A 133 -14.51 -10.82 22.14
N CYS A 134 -14.36 -11.44 23.32
CA CYS A 134 -15.38 -11.99 24.24
C CYS A 134 -15.66 -13.51 24.13
N SER A 135 -14.72 -14.32 24.66
CA SER A 135 -15.02 -15.53 25.43
C SER A 135 -13.76 -15.98 26.19
N THR A 136 -13.57 -15.37 27.36
CA THR A 136 -13.11 -15.89 28.68
C THR A 136 -12.55 -14.74 29.48
#